data_AF-A0A6J1NVI2-F1
#
_entry.id   AF-A0A6J1NVI2-F1
#
_cell.length_a   1.000
_cell.length_b   1.000
_cell.length_c   1.000
_cell.angle_alpha   90.00
_cell.angle_beta   90.00
_cell.angle_gamma   90.00
#
_symmetry.space_group_name_H-M   'P 1'
#
loop_
_entity.id
_entity.type
_entity.pdbx_description
1 polymer ?
#
loop_
_entity_poly.entity_id
_entity_poly.type
_entity_poly.pdbx_seq_one_letter_code
_entity_poly.pdbx_strand_id
1 'polypeptide(L)'
;MKRNESVSSGKRFRSEQRPALALSFRQNSLTITTLAQQSAYLAEKAYKDQEAGDPNSQPPAVSWFRLFRFAKPWEFILLFLGVIFATLSGLFVPVGVIVYGEFTSLLIDRTVMIGTSTPTLTIAWFGGGRILTNASAEENRLALIEDSQAFGIGCTVFSILQFIVSAISVDLFNYAALRQVTNMAAYWCHYRKQYERECRREPPGVDRGLAGVRHRLHGVLHTAVHRVGHQRRPLQLRGT
;
A
#
# COMPACT_ATOMS: atom_id res chain seq x y z
N MET A 1 -13.45 38.88 11.76
CA MET A 1 -14.66 39.15 10.95
C MET A 1 -15.43 37.84 10.78
N LYS A 2 -16.62 37.75 11.39
CA LYS A 2 -17.59 36.66 11.19
C LYS A 2 -18.39 36.97 9.92
N ARG A 3 -18.62 35.98 9.05
CA ARG A 3 -19.59 36.08 7.95
C ARG A 3 -20.41 34.80 7.89
N ASN A 4 -21.57 34.86 8.56
CA ASN A 4 -22.73 34.02 8.29
C ASN A 4 -23.77 34.89 7.55
N GLU A 5 -24.81 34.24 7.03
CA GLU A 5 -25.95 34.74 6.23
C GLU A 5 -25.76 34.59 4.71
N SER A 6 -26.74 34.15 3.91
CA SER A 6 -28.05 33.54 4.15
C SER A 6 -28.64 33.14 2.79
N VAL A 7 -29.29 31.98 2.72
CA VAL A 7 -30.67 31.79 2.21
C VAL A 7 -31.01 32.05 0.72
N SER A 8 -31.66 31.01 0.16
CA SER A 8 -32.71 31.02 -0.88
C SER A 8 -32.30 30.92 -2.35
N SER A 9 -32.60 29.74 -2.93
CA SER A 9 -33.50 29.73 -4.09
C SER A 9 -34.15 28.36 -4.25
N GLY A 10 -35.42 28.29 -3.85
CA GLY A 10 -36.29 27.19 -4.22
C GLY A 10 -36.78 27.36 -5.65
N LYS A 11 -36.78 26.28 -6.43
CA LYS A 11 -37.73 26.13 -7.54
C LYS A 11 -38.41 24.77 -7.43
N ARG A 12 -39.67 24.85 -7.01
CA ARG A 12 -40.74 23.88 -7.21
C ARG A 12 -40.75 23.44 -8.67
N PHE A 13 -40.73 22.13 -8.90
CA PHE A 13 -41.43 21.54 -10.06
C PHE A 13 -42.45 20.55 -9.52
N ARG A 14 -43.71 20.97 -9.57
CA ARG A 14 -44.89 20.16 -9.32
C ARG A 14 -45.69 20.22 -10.62
N SER A 15 -45.69 19.12 -11.36
CA SER A 15 -46.64 18.84 -12.45
C SER A 15 -47.15 17.43 -12.15
N GLU A 16 -48.25 17.32 -11.40
CA GLU A 16 -49.61 17.22 -11.92
C GLU A 16 -49.94 15.76 -12.26
N GLN A 17 -50.71 15.16 -11.34
CA GLN A 17 -51.34 13.86 -11.47
C GLN A 17 -52.30 13.85 -12.66
N ARG A 18 -52.28 12.77 -13.44
CA ARG A 18 -53.54 12.14 -13.86
C ARG A 18 -53.52 10.63 -13.63
N PRO A 19 -54.58 10.07 -13.04
CA PRO A 19 -54.73 8.65 -12.78
C PRO A 19 -55.38 7.93 -13.98
N ALA A 20 -55.00 6.68 -14.22
CA ALA A 20 -55.79 5.75 -15.01
C ALA A 20 -55.91 4.43 -14.25
N LEU A 21 -57.10 4.24 -13.68
CA LEU A 21 -57.75 2.94 -13.42
C LEU A 21 -57.72 2.09 -14.70
N ALA A 22 -57.71 0.76 -14.73
CA ALA A 22 -57.69 -0.29 -13.74
C ALA A 22 -57.43 -1.59 -14.54
N LEU A 23 -56.69 -2.55 -13.98
CA LEU A 23 -57.02 -3.97 -14.12
C LEU A 23 -56.27 -4.77 -13.06
N SER A 24 -57.07 -5.20 -12.10
CA SER A 24 -56.84 -6.30 -11.18
C SER A 24 -55.98 -7.39 -11.80
N PHE A 25 -54.78 -7.64 -11.26
CA PHE A 25 -54.21 -8.97 -11.09
C PHE A 25 -52.89 -8.84 -10.29
N ARG A 26 -52.85 -9.47 -9.10
CA ARG A 26 -51.70 -9.64 -8.17
C ARG A 26 -51.51 -8.58 -7.08
N GLN A 27 -52.30 -8.74 -6.01
CA GLN A 27 -52.18 -8.06 -4.71
C GLN A 27 -50.92 -8.41 -3.86
N ASN A 28 -49.96 -9.19 -4.36
CA ASN A 28 -48.81 -9.66 -3.57
C ASN A 28 -47.44 -9.07 -3.96
N SER A 29 -47.35 -8.15 -4.94
CA SER A 29 -46.06 -7.56 -5.36
C SER A 29 -45.71 -6.22 -4.69
N LEU A 30 -46.67 -5.62 -3.97
CA LEU A 30 -46.50 -4.32 -3.30
C LEU A 30 -45.54 -4.35 -2.10
N THR A 31 -45.11 -5.52 -1.65
CA THR A 31 -44.17 -5.69 -0.53
C THR A 31 -42.71 -5.75 -0.97
N ILE A 32 -42.38 -6.27 -2.16
CA ILE A 32 -40.97 -6.42 -2.56
C ILE A 32 -40.37 -5.05 -2.96
N THR A 33 -41.10 -4.26 -3.74
CA THR A 33 -40.63 -2.93 -4.15
C THR A 33 -40.56 -1.96 -2.97
N THR A 34 -41.52 -2.03 -2.04
CA THR A 34 -41.52 -1.19 -0.83
C THR A 34 -40.43 -1.61 0.16
N LEU A 35 -40.16 -2.91 0.32
CA LEU A 35 -39.02 -3.41 1.12
C LEU A 35 -37.67 -3.02 0.50
N ALA A 36 -37.55 -3.05 -0.83
CA ALA A 36 -36.34 -2.59 -1.51
C ALA A 36 -36.14 -1.08 -1.34
N GLN A 37 -37.22 -0.30 -1.37
CA GLN A 37 -37.17 1.13 -1.08
C GLN A 37 -36.85 1.42 0.39
N GLN A 38 -37.41 0.64 1.33
CA GLN A 38 -37.09 0.75 2.76
C GLN A 38 -35.65 0.34 3.07
N SER A 39 -35.13 -0.71 2.43
CA SER A 39 -33.74 -1.14 2.62
C SER A 39 -32.75 -0.15 2.03
N ALA A 40 -33.04 0.44 0.86
CA ALA A 40 -32.25 1.51 0.29
C ALA A 40 -32.24 2.76 1.19
N TYR A 41 -33.40 3.14 1.72
CA TYR A 41 -33.53 4.28 2.64
C TYR A 41 -32.79 4.04 3.98
N LEU A 42 -32.89 2.83 4.55
CA LEU A 42 -32.16 2.46 5.76
C LEU A 42 -30.64 2.39 5.52
N ALA A 43 -30.20 1.93 4.35
CA ALA A 43 -28.79 1.93 3.97
C ALA A 43 -28.25 3.36 3.81
N GLU A 44 -28.99 4.25 3.14
CA GLU A 44 -28.59 5.66 3.00
C GLU A 44 -28.53 6.36 4.37
N LYS A 45 -29.49 6.08 5.26
CA LYS A 45 -29.49 6.59 6.62
C LYS A 45 -28.31 6.06 7.44
N ALA A 46 -27.97 4.77 7.32
CA ALA A 46 -26.82 4.18 8.01
C ALA A 46 -25.47 4.74 7.52
N TYR A 47 -25.36 5.06 6.21
CA TYR A 47 -24.20 5.77 5.67
C TYR A 47 -24.11 7.21 6.19
N LYS A 48 -25.23 7.94 6.21
CA LYS A 48 -25.28 9.29 6.78
C LYS A 48 -25.02 9.33 8.29
N ASP A 49 -25.47 8.32 9.04
CA ASP A 49 -25.20 8.18 10.47
C ASP A 49 -23.72 7.80 10.73
N GLN A 50 -23.04 7.13 9.78
CA GLN A 50 -21.59 6.93 9.80
C GLN A 50 -20.80 8.21 9.46
N GLU A 51 -21.30 9.04 8.54
CA GLU A 51 -20.73 10.38 8.26
C GLU A 51 -21.04 11.40 9.36
N ALA A 52 -22.15 11.24 10.09
CA ALA A 52 -22.51 12.04 11.25
C ALA A 52 -21.86 11.56 12.56
N GLY A 53 -21.17 10.41 12.52
CA GLY A 53 -20.19 10.05 13.53
C GLY A 53 -19.07 11.08 13.51
N ASP A 54 -18.63 11.50 14.70
CA ASP A 54 -17.57 12.48 14.91
C ASP A 54 -16.43 12.23 13.89
N PRO A 55 -16.02 13.21 13.04
CA PRO A 55 -14.99 13.00 12.02
C PRO A 55 -13.62 12.57 12.60
N ASN A 56 -13.49 12.55 13.94
CA ASN A 56 -12.36 12.01 14.69
C ASN A 56 -12.54 10.59 15.23
N SER A 57 -13.68 9.91 15.03
CA SER A 57 -13.87 8.53 15.51
C SER A 57 -13.22 7.52 14.55
N GLN A 58 -11.89 7.52 14.50
CA GLN A 58 -11.16 6.44 13.84
C GLN A 58 -11.45 5.12 14.58
N PRO A 59 -11.67 4.00 13.87
CA PRO A 59 -11.75 2.69 14.53
C PRO A 59 -10.47 2.48 15.35
N PRO A 60 -10.54 1.81 16.51
CA PRO A 60 -9.40 1.70 17.42
C PRO A 60 -8.20 1.11 16.67
N ALA A 61 -7.10 1.86 16.63
CA ALA A 61 -5.89 1.47 15.92
C ALA A 61 -5.42 0.11 16.47
N VAL A 62 -5.36 -0.89 15.59
CA VAL A 62 -4.88 -2.21 15.95
C VAL A 62 -3.36 -2.16 15.98
N SER A 63 -2.73 -2.78 16.99
CA SER A 63 -1.27 -2.79 17.08
C SER A 63 -0.64 -3.48 15.86
N TRP A 64 0.48 -2.94 15.37
CA TRP A 64 1.22 -3.44 14.20
C TRP A 64 1.54 -4.94 14.30
N PHE A 65 1.94 -5.41 15.48
CA PHE A 65 2.23 -6.82 15.73
C PHE A 65 0.99 -7.73 15.63
N ARG A 66 -0.21 -7.21 15.89
CA ARG A 66 -1.46 -7.96 15.75
C ARG A 66 -1.88 -8.11 14.28
N LEU A 67 -1.44 -7.24 13.37
CA LEU A 67 -1.66 -7.40 11.93
C LEU A 67 -0.88 -8.60 11.38
N PHE A 68 0.39 -8.76 11.79
CA PHE A 68 1.24 -9.86 11.33
C PHE A 68 0.94 -11.22 11.95
N ARG A 69 -0.10 -11.33 12.78
CA ARG A 69 -0.58 -12.61 13.36
C ARG A 69 -0.82 -13.71 12.32
N PHE A 70 -1.18 -13.34 11.10
CA PHE A 70 -1.48 -14.27 10.01
C PHE A 70 -0.30 -14.53 9.09
N ALA A 71 0.85 -13.91 9.34
CA ALA A 71 2.03 -14.02 8.50
C ALA A 71 2.83 -15.29 8.82
N LYS A 72 3.30 -15.97 7.77
CA LYS A 72 4.20 -17.13 7.92
C LYS A 72 5.63 -16.66 8.26
N PRO A 73 6.45 -17.48 8.94
CA PRO A 73 7.86 -17.12 9.21
C PRO A 73 8.66 -16.83 7.94
N TRP A 74 8.31 -17.48 6.82
CA TRP A 74 8.91 -17.19 5.51
C TRP A 74 8.62 -15.76 5.03
N GLU A 75 7.41 -15.26 5.25
CA GLU A 75 7.01 -13.91 4.82
C GLU A 75 7.77 -12.84 5.62
N PHE A 76 8.12 -13.11 6.88
CA PHE A 76 8.97 -12.23 7.67
C PHE A 76 10.40 -12.14 7.14
N ILE A 77 10.97 -13.24 6.66
CA ILE A 77 12.31 -13.24 6.05
C ILE A 77 12.29 -12.41 4.76
N LEU A 78 11.26 -12.57 3.92
CA LEU A 78 11.12 -11.79 2.69
C LEU A 78 10.94 -10.30 2.98
N LEU A 79 10.15 -9.94 4.00
CA LEU A 79 9.99 -8.54 4.42
C LEU A 79 11.31 -7.97 4.95
N PHE A 80 12.03 -8.71 5.79
CA PHE A 80 13.31 -8.26 6.33
C PHE A 80 14.33 -8.04 5.21
N LEU A 81 14.40 -8.97 4.25
CA LEU A 81 15.24 -8.84 3.08
C LEU A 81 14.82 -7.65 2.19
N GLY A 82 13.52 -7.43 2.00
CA GLY A 82 12.98 -6.26 1.31
C GLY A 82 13.40 -4.95 1.95
N VAL A 83 13.39 -4.88 3.29
CA VAL A 83 13.85 -3.70 4.06
C VAL A 83 15.34 -3.45 3.84
N ILE A 84 16.17 -4.50 3.87
CA ILE A 84 17.61 -4.35 3.58
C ILE A 84 17.82 -3.76 2.18
N PHE A 85 17.17 -4.32 1.16
CA PHE A 85 17.30 -3.79 -0.21
C PHE A 85 16.73 -2.37 -0.35
N ALA A 86 15.65 -2.02 0.35
CA ALA A 86 15.13 -0.65 0.36
C ALA A 86 16.10 0.33 1.02
N THR A 87 16.75 -0.06 2.13
CA THR A 87 17.77 0.79 2.77
C THR A 87 18.99 0.99 1.87
N LEU A 88 19.43 -0.06 1.18
CA LEU A 88 20.50 0.04 0.18
C LEU A 88 20.10 0.95 -0.98
N SER A 89 18.86 0.82 -1.48
CA SER A 89 18.32 1.71 -2.51
C SER A 89 18.35 3.19 -2.08
N GLY A 90 17.97 3.47 -0.83
CA GLY A 90 18.02 4.82 -0.26
C GLY A 90 19.44 5.39 -0.12
N LEU A 91 20.44 4.54 0.14
CA LEU A 91 21.85 4.95 0.25
C LEU A 91 22.47 5.37 -1.09
N PHE A 92 21.91 4.99 -2.24
CA PHE A 92 22.42 5.45 -3.53
C PHE A 92 22.29 6.97 -3.72
N VAL A 93 21.29 7.61 -3.10
CA VAL A 93 21.10 9.07 -3.18
C VAL A 93 22.27 9.85 -2.59
N PRO A 94 22.66 9.67 -1.32
CA PRO A 94 23.83 10.37 -0.77
C PRO A 94 25.14 9.96 -1.45
N VAL A 95 25.29 8.71 -1.89
CA VAL A 95 26.46 8.27 -2.66
C VAL A 95 26.56 9.04 -3.98
N GLY A 96 25.46 9.21 -4.71
CA GLY A 96 25.43 9.99 -5.95
C GLY A 96 25.83 11.45 -5.74
N VAL A 97 25.43 12.05 -4.61
CA VAL A 97 25.84 13.42 -4.25
C VAL A 97 27.35 13.52 -4.03
N ILE A 98 27.98 12.51 -3.40
CA ILE A 98 29.43 12.47 -3.20
C ILE A 98 30.15 12.36 -4.54
N VAL A 99 29.73 11.45 -5.43
CA VAL A 99 30.33 11.28 -6.76
C VAL A 99 30.23 12.59 -7.57
N TYR A 100 29.09 13.27 -7.51
CA TYR A 100 28.89 14.57 -8.16
C TYR A 100 29.79 15.67 -7.58
N GLY A 101 29.96 15.69 -6.26
CA GLY A 101 30.85 16.63 -5.57
C GLY A 101 32.33 16.43 -5.94
N GLU A 102 32.79 15.18 -6.03
CA GLU A 102 34.14 14.83 -6.49
C GLU A 102 34.36 15.29 -7.94
N PHE A 103 33.41 15.00 -8.83
CA PHE A 103 33.48 15.42 -10.23
C PHE A 103 33.53 16.95 -10.38
N THR A 104 32.71 17.66 -9.60
CA THR A 104 32.69 19.14 -9.61
C THR A 104 33.99 19.72 -9.09
N SER A 105 34.60 19.10 -8.08
CA SER A 105 35.91 19.53 -7.55
C SER A 105 37.01 19.37 -8.61
N LEU A 106 37.01 18.26 -9.36
CA LEU A 106 37.92 18.07 -10.48
C LEU A 106 37.68 19.09 -11.60
N LEU A 107 36.42 19.38 -11.95
CA LEU A 107 36.11 20.42 -12.93
C LEU A 107 36.72 21.78 -12.53
N ILE A 108 36.61 22.15 -11.25
CA ILE A 108 37.19 23.39 -10.74
C ILE A 108 38.72 23.33 -10.82
N ASP A 109 39.36 22.28 -10.31
CA ASP A 109 40.81 22.12 -10.30
C ASP A 109 41.42 22.20 -11.71
N ARG A 110 40.74 21.63 -12.72
CA ARG A 110 41.17 21.67 -14.13
C ARG A 110 41.00 23.06 -14.78
N THR A 111 40.06 23.87 -14.31
CA THR A 111 39.85 25.24 -14.81
C THR A 111 40.80 26.26 -14.19
N VAL A 112 41.13 26.09 -12.90
CA VAL A 112 42.04 26.99 -12.17
C VAL A 112 43.50 26.77 -12.57
N MET A 113 43.88 25.55 -13.00
CA MET A 113 45.21 25.18 -13.53
C MET A 113 46.41 25.47 -12.60
N ILE A 114 46.17 25.90 -11.37
CA ILE A 114 47.17 26.27 -10.37
C ILE A 114 46.97 25.36 -9.16
N GLY A 115 48.01 24.61 -8.79
CA GLY A 115 47.99 23.73 -7.61
C GLY A 115 47.94 22.23 -7.93
N THR A 116 47.65 21.44 -6.90
CA THR A 116 47.59 19.97 -6.95
C THR A 116 46.13 19.52 -6.92
N SER A 117 45.72 18.64 -7.84
CA SER A 117 44.33 18.16 -7.89
C SER A 117 43.91 17.40 -6.62
N THR A 118 42.63 17.53 -6.25
CA THR A 118 42.02 16.87 -5.10
C THR A 118 41.93 15.34 -5.31
N PRO A 119 42.28 14.51 -4.31
CA PRO A 119 42.15 13.06 -4.42
C PRO A 119 40.68 12.64 -4.44
N THR A 120 40.30 11.80 -5.40
CA THR A 120 38.92 11.28 -5.54
C THR A 120 38.88 9.78 -5.24
N LEU A 121 37.84 9.33 -4.54
CA LEU A 121 37.72 7.93 -4.13
C LEU A 121 36.84 7.14 -5.11
N THR A 122 35.76 7.76 -5.60
CA THR A 122 34.77 7.08 -6.45
C THR A 122 35.09 7.16 -7.93
N ILE A 123 35.67 8.27 -8.39
CA ILE A 123 36.06 8.45 -9.80
C ILE A 123 37.29 7.59 -10.16
N ALA A 124 38.18 7.34 -9.19
CA ALA A 124 39.32 6.45 -9.35
C ALA A 124 38.92 5.00 -9.70
N TRP A 125 37.76 4.54 -9.22
CA TRP A 125 37.25 3.20 -9.53
C TRP A 125 36.82 3.02 -10.99
N PHE A 126 36.48 4.12 -11.67
CA PHE A 126 36.06 4.12 -13.08
C PHE A 126 37.17 4.59 -14.03
N GLY A 127 38.41 4.69 -13.54
CA GLY A 127 39.59 5.02 -14.34
C GLY A 127 39.84 6.52 -14.54
N GLY A 128 39.17 7.39 -13.78
CA GLY A 128 39.48 8.82 -13.74
C GLY A 128 40.31 9.22 -12.51
N GLY A 129 40.38 10.51 -12.21
CA GLY A 129 40.94 11.03 -10.97
C GLY A 129 42.46 11.19 -10.98
N ARG A 130 43.07 11.39 -12.17
CA ARG A 130 44.51 11.62 -12.27
C ARG A 130 44.92 12.86 -11.48
N ILE A 131 45.87 12.69 -10.56
CA ILE A 131 46.44 13.82 -9.81
C ILE A 131 47.41 14.55 -10.74
N LEU A 132 47.11 15.81 -11.05
CA LEU A 132 47.98 16.68 -11.85
C LEU A 132 48.51 17.79 -10.95
N THR A 133 49.78 18.16 -11.14
CA THR A 133 50.45 19.24 -10.42
C THR A 133 50.99 20.26 -11.42
N ASN A 134 50.37 21.45 -11.50
CA ASN A 134 50.74 22.52 -12.44
C ASN A 134 50.91 22.03 -13.90
N ALA A 135 49.92 21.29 -14.41
CA ALA A 135 49.93 20.73 -15.76
C ALA A 135 49.64 21.78 -16.84
N SER A 136 50.10 21.51 -18.07
CA SER A 136 49.81 22.37 -19.23
C SER A 136 48.31 22.34 -19.57
N ALA A 137 47.82 23.39 -20.26
CA ALA A 137 46.41 23.48 -20.64
C ALA A 137 45.91 22.27 -21.46
N GLU A 138 46.79 21.67 -22.28
CA GLU A 138 46.44 20.51 -23.09
C GLU A 138 46.33 19.22 -22.25
N GLU A 139 47.21 19.04 -21.28
CA GLU A 139 47.15 17.90 -20.36
C GLU A 139 45.92 17.98 -19.44
N ASN A 140 45.56 19.18 -18.97
CA ASN A 140 44.33 19.41 -18.21
C ASN A 140 43.08 19.08 -19.04
N ARG A 141 43.06 19.41 -20.33
CA ARG A 141 41.94 19.11 -21.23
C ARG A 141 41.76 17.60 -21.42
N LEU A 142 42.86 16.86 -21.58
CA LEU A 142 42.82 15.40 -21.72
C LEU A 142 42.35 14.71 -20.44
N ALA A 143 42.90 15.10 -19.29
CA ALA A 143 42.48 14.57 -18.00
C ALA A 143 41.01 14.89 -17.70
N LEU A 144 40.52 16.07 -18.11
CA LEU A 144 39.12 16.43 -17.94
C LEU A 144 38.18 15.54 -18.77
N ILE A 145 38.58 15.20 -20.00
CA ILE A 145 37.82 14.27 -20.84
C ILE A 145 37.75 12.89 -20.17
N GLU A 146 38.89 12.40 -19.65
CA GLU A 146 38.98 11.13 -18.91
C GLU A 146 38.09 11.13 -17.66
N ASP A 147 38.15 12.20 -16.85
CA ASP A 147 37.32 12.39 -15.65
C ASP A 147 35.81 12.42 -15.98
N SER A 148 35.42 13.06 -17.09
CA SER A 148 34.03 13.12 -17.55
C SER A 148 33.50 11.77 -18.07
N GLN A 149 34.35 10.99 -18.74
CA GLN A 149 34.01 9.63 -19.19
C GLN A 149 33.84 8.69 -18.00
N ALA A 150 34.76 8.74 -17.03
CA ALA A 150 34.69 7.96 -15.80
C ALA A 150 33.41 8.28 -15.01
N PHE A 151 33.05 9.56 -14.89
CA PHE A 151 31.80 9.99 -14.26
C PHE A 151 30.56 9.45 -15.00
N GLY A 152 30.54 9.55 -16.34
CA GLY A 152 29.44 9.06 -17.16
C GLY A 152 29.23 7.54 -17.07
N ILE A 153 30.32 6.77 -17.10
CA ILE A 153 30.28 5.31 -16.92
C ILE A 153 29.81 4.97 -15.51
N GLY A 154 30.36 5.64 -14.49
CA GLY A 154 29.96 5.46 -13.10
C GLY A 154 28.47 5.69 -12.89
N CYS A 155 27.93 6.82 -13.38
CA CYS A 155 26.50 7.14 -13.28
C CYS A 155 25.61 6.09 -13.97
N THR A 156 26.04 5.57 -15.11
CA THR A 156 25.29 4.55 -15.85
C THR A 156 25.23 3.24 -15.07
N VAL A 157 26.39 2.77 -14.56
CA VAL A 157 26.47 1.54 -13.75
C VAL A 157 25.65 1.68 -12.47
N PHE A 158 25.78 2.81 -11.77
CA PHE A 158 25.00 3.10 -10.57
C PHE A 158 23.50 3.12 -10.83
N SER A 159 23.06 3.74 -11.93
CA SER A 159 21.63 3.80 -12.29
C SER A 159 21.05 2.41 -12.56
N ILE A 160 21.79 1.56 -13.29
CA ILE A 160 21.36 0.19 -13.57
C ILE A 160 21.30 -0.62 -12.27
N LEU A 161 22.33 -0.54 -11.43
CA LEU A 161 22.39 -1.27 -10.16
C LEU A 161 21.26 -0.82 -9.21
N GLN A 162 21.08 0.49 -9.05
CA GLN A 162 20.02 1.06 -8.23
C GLN A 162 18.64 0.64 -8.74
N PHE A 163 18.43 0.62 -10.07
CA PHE A 163 17.18 0.17 -10.67
C PHE A 163 16.89 -1.29 -10.33
N ILE A 164 17.87 -2.19 -10.51
CA ILE A 164 17.70 -3.62 -10.21
C ILE A 164 17.40 -3.84 -8.72
N VAL A 165 18.19 -3.23 -7.83
CA VAL A 165 18.01 -3.36 -6.38
C VAL A 165 16.64 -2.84 -5.94
N SER A 166 16.20 -1.71 -6.51
CA SER A 166 14.91 -1.12 -6.18
C SER A 166 13.75 -1.95 -6.71
N ALA A 167 13.85 -2.48 -7.94
CA ALA A 167 12.84 -3.36 -8.52
C ALA A 167 12.64 -4.62 -7.65
N ILE A 168 13.74 -5.29 -7.28
CA ILE A 168 13.71 -6.47 -6.42
C ILE A 168 13.08 -6.16 -5.05
N SER A 169 13.42 -5.03 -4.43
CA SER A 169 12.85 -4.62 -3.15
C SER A 169 11.33 -4.44 -3.24
N VAL A 170 10.86 -3.72 -4.26
CA VAL A 170 9.43 -3.47 -4.49
C VAL A 170 8.68 -4.78 -4.76
N ASP A 171 9.25 -5.69 -5.56
CA ASP A 171 8.63 -6.98 -5.86
C ASP A 171 8.53 -7.87 -4.61
N LEU A 172 9.55 -7.89 -3.76
CA LEU A 172 9.53 -8.62 -2.50
C LEU A 172 8.44 -8.09 -1.55
N PHE A 173 8.31 -6.77 -1.43
CA PHE A 173 7.26 -6.16 -0.62
C PHE A 173 5.86 -6.45 -1.16
N ASN A 174 5.67 -6.30 -2.47
CA ASN A 174 4.40 -6.58 -3.13
C ASN A 174 4.00 -8.05 -2.99
N TYR A 175 4.95 -8.98 -3.16
CA TYR A 175 4.72 -10.40 -2.96
C TYR A 175 4.29 -10.72 -1.53
N ALA A 176 5.01 -10.19 -0.53
CA ALA A 176 4.69 -10.40 0.88
C ALA A 176 3.31 -9.81 1.24
N ALA A 177 2.99 -8.61 0.74
CA ALA A 177 1.71 -7.94 0.97
C ALA A 177 0.54 -8.74 0.37
N LEU A 178 0.65 -9.19 -0.88
CA LEU A 178 -0.37 -9.99 -1.55
C LEU A 178 -0.67 -11.28 -0.79
N ARG A 179 0.37 -11.95 -0.27
CA ARG A 179 0.20 -13.17 0.51
C ARG A 179 -0.54 -12.91 1.83
N GLN A 180 -0.23 -11.82 2.52
CA GLN A 180 -0.90 -11.45 3.77
C GLN A 180 -2.37 -11.08 3.53
N VAL A 181 -2.66 -10.29 2.49
CA VAL A 181 -4.02 -9.88 2.14
C VAL A 181 -4.86 -11.09 1.72
N THR A 182 -4.32 -11.99 0.90
CA THR A 182 -5.06 -13.20 0.47
C THR A 182 -5.37 -14.13 1.65
N ASN A 183 -4.43 -14.32 2.58
CA ASN A 183 -4.68 -15.09 3.79
C ASN A 183 -5.79 -14.43 4.63
N MET A 184 -5.71 -13.11 4.86
CA MET A 184 -6.71 -12.35 5.61
C MET A 184 -8.10 -12.43 4.97
N ALA A 185 -8.19 -12.28 3.64
CA ALA A 185 -9.44 -12.37 2.88
C ALA A 185 -10.08 -13.76 2.98
N ALA A 186 -9.28 -14.83 2.93
CA ALA A 186 -9.77 -16.19 3.09
C ALA A 186 -10.37 -16.41 4.49
N TYR A 187 -9.69 -15.94 5.54
CA TYR A 187 -10.23 -15.98 6.91
C TYR A 187 -11.53 -15.20 7.04
N TRP A 188 -11.59 -14.00 6.46
CA TRP A 188 -12.79 -13.17 6.49
C TRP A 188 -13.97 -13.81 5.75
N CYS A 189 -13.74 -14.44 4.60
CA CYS A 189 -14.76 -15.17 3.85
C CYS A 189 -15.31 -16.36 4.66
N HIS A 190 -14.43 -17.13 5.30
CA HIS A 190 -14.86 -18.23 6.16
C HIS A 190 -15.68 -17.72 7.36
N TYR A 191 -15.22 -16.65 8.01
CA TYR A 191 -15.92 -16.00 9.12
C TYR A 191 -17.30 -15.49 8.71
N ARG A 192 -17.41 -14.85 7.55
CA ARG A 192 -18.68 -14.35 7.00
C ARG A 192 -19.68 -15.49 6.74
N LYS A 193 -19.23 -16.60 6.14
CA LYS A 193 -20.08 -17.78 5.91
C LYS A 193 -20.58 -18.40 7.23
N GLN A 194 -19.77 -18.39 8.28
CA GLN A 194 -20.19 -18.86 9.61
C GLN A 194 -21.27 -17.95 10.19
N TYR A 195 -21.06 -16.64 10.16
CA TYR A 195 -22.03 -15.66 10.66
C TYR A 195 -23.39 -15.79 9.96
N GLU A 196 -23.40 -15.93 8.62
CA GLU A 196 -24.64 -16.08 7.86
C GLU A 196 -25.41 -17.37 8.22
N ARG A 197 -24.69 -18.46 8.55
CA ARG A 197 -25.32 -19.72 9.00
C ARG A 197 -25.93 -19.59 10.39
N GLU A 198 -25.26 -18.88 11.30
CA GLU A 198 -25.77 -18.62 12.64
C GLU A 198 -27.05 -17.76 12.59
N CYS A 199 -27.07 -16.70 11.77
CA CYS A 199 -28.27 -15.87 11.60
C CYS A 199 -29.45 -16.65 10.98
N ARG A 200 -29.21 -17.60 10.05
CA ARG A 200 -30.29 -18.45 9.51
C ARG A 200 -30.85 -19.45 10.53
N ARG A 201 -30.11 -19.77 11.60
CA ARG A 201 -30.53 -20.73 12.63
C ARG A 201 -31.36 -20.09 13.73
N GLU A 202 -31.37 -18.77 13.87
CA GLU A 202 -32.25 -18.11 14.82
C GLU A 202 -33.69 -18.06 14.29
N PRO A 203 -34.69 -18.51 15.07
CA PRO A 203 -36.09 -18.50 14.65
C PRO A 203 -36.61 -17.05 14.52
N PRO A 204 -37.47 -16.77 13.53
CA PRO A 204 -38.05 -15.44 13.35
C PRO A 204 -38.91 -15.09 14.58
N GLY A 205 -38.47 -14.12 15.38
CA GLY A 205 -39.23 -13.61 16.54
C GLY A 205 -38.46 -13.44 17.84
N VAL A 206 -37.17 -13.80 17.90
CA VAL A 206 -36.33 -13.55 19.09
C VAL A 206 -35.42 -12.35 18.82
N ASP A 207 -35.86 -11.14 19.22
CA ASP A 207 -35.04 -9.91 19.24
C ASP A 207 -33.95 -9.98 20.34
N ARG A 208 -33.13 -11.03 20.34
CA ARG A 208 -31.85 -10.99 21.05
C ARG A 208 -30.89 -10.25 20.14
N GLY A 209 -30.77 -8.94 20.35
CA GLY A 209 -29.89 -8.07 19.58
C GLY A 209 -28.46 -8.61 19.42
N LEU A 210 -27.75 -8.07 18.43
CA LEU A 210 -26.39 -8.46 17.96
C LEU A 210 -25.39 -8.95 19.02
N ALA A 211 -25.53 -8.54 20.28
CA ALA A 211 -24.73 -8.99 21.43
C ALA A 211 -24.78 -10.51 21.68
N GLY A 212 -25.95 -11.17 21.50
CA GLY A 212 -26.11 -12.61 21.77
C GLY A 212 -25.36 -13.51 20.79
N VAL A 213 -25.35 -13.12 19.51
CA VAL A 213 -24.63 -13.81 18.44
C VAL A 213 -23.12 -13.62 18.58
N ARG A 214 -22.69 -12.41 18.98
CA ARG A 214 -21.27 -12.05 19.19
C ARG A 214 -20.59 -12.91 20.27
N HIS A 215 -21.30 -13.23 21.34
CA HIS A 215 -20.75 -14.02 22.46
C HIS A 215 -20.55 -15.51 22.08
N ARG A 216 -21.40 -16.05 21.20
CA ARG A 216 -21.26 -17.43 20.69
C ARG A 216 -20.14 -17.56 19.65
N LEU A 217 -19.97 -16.58 18.77
CA LEU A 217 -18.89 -16.59 17.77
C LEU A 217 -17.49 -16.49 18.40
N HIS A 218 -17.33 -15.78 19.52
CA HIS A 218 -16.02 -15.64 20.19
C HIS A 218 -15.48 -16.99 20.71
N GLY A 219 -16.36 -17.88 21.18
CA GLY A 219 -15.97 -19.22 21.64
C GLY A 219 -15.53 -20.15 20.50
N VAL A 220 -16.11 -20.01 19.30
CA VAL A 220 -15.76 -20.81 18.12
C VAL A 220 -14.46 -20.33 17.46
N LEU A 221 -14.18 -19.01 17.54
CA LEU A 221 -12.96 -18.39 17.01
C LEU A 221 -11.69 -18.99 17.65
N HIS A 222 -11.70 -19.24 18.96
CA HIS A 222 -10.58 -19.84 19.68
C HIS A 222 -10.30 -21.26 19.20
N THR A 223 -11.35 -22.03 18.93
CA THR A 223 -11.26 -23.43 18.48
C THR A 223 -10.83 -23.56 17.02
N ALA A 224 -11.23 -22.62 16.15
CA ALA A 224 -10.84 -22.60 14.74
C ALA A 224 -9.37 -22.18 14.54
N VAL A 225 -8.88 -21.20 15.30
CA VAL A 225 -7.47 -20.77 15.28
C VAL A 225 -6.54 -21.92 15.69
N HIS A 226 -6.93 -22.74 16.67
CA HIS A 226 -6.13 -23.87 17.12
C HIS A 226 -6.14 -25.06 16.14
N ARG A 227 -7.23 -25.27 15.40
CA ARG A 227 -7.39 -26.44 14.52
C ARG A 227 -6.70 -26.24 13.15
N VAL A 228 -6.57 -25.01 12.66
CA VAL A 228 -5.85 -24.71 11.41
C VAL A 228 -4.32 -24.74 11.59
N GLY A 229 -3.82 -24.54 12.81
CA GLY A 229 -2.38 -24.72 13.12
C GLY A 229 -1.89 -26.16 12.95
N HIS A 230 -2.76 -27.17 13.07
CA HIS A 230 -2.40 -28.58 13.05
C HIS A 230 -2.67 -29.32 11.73
N GLN A 231 -3.38 -28.70 10.77
CA GLN A 231 -3.81 -29.37 9.55
C GLN A 231 -2.89 -29.06 8.37
N ARG A 232 -1.57 -29.29 8.55
CA ARG A 232 -0.63 -29.47 7.43
C ARG A 232 -0.52 -30.97 7.13
N ARG A 233 -1.31 -31.48 6.18
CA ARG A 233 -0.94 -32.71 5.48
C ARG A 233 0.22 -32.36 4.53
N PRO A 234 1.31 -33.15 4.49
CA PRO A 234 2.27 -33.04 3.41
C PRO A 234 1.59 -33.48 2.10
N LEU A 235 1.73 -32.68 1.05
CA LEU A 235 1.43 -33.14 -0.31
C LEU A 235 2.34 -34.33 -0.60
N GLN A 236 1.79 -35.54 -0.65
CA GLN A 236 2.43 -36.62 -1.38
C GLN A 236 2.29 -36.33 -2.87
N LEU A 237 3.43 -36.06 -3.50
CA LEU A 237 3.63 -36.18 -4.94
C LEU A 237 3.39 -37.65 -5.32
N ARG A 238 2.25 -37.91 -5.97
CA ARG A 238 1.97 -39.18 -6.62
C ARG A 238 2.53 -39.07 -8.03
N GLY A 239 3.68 -39.70 -8.26
CA GLY A 239 4.23 -39.90 -9.58
C GLY A 239 3.34 -40.83 -10.40
N THR A 240 3.19 -40.46 -11.67
CA THR A 240 3.02 -41.33 -12.83
C THR A 240 3.67 -40.59 -13.99
#